data_AF-A0A359CE50-F1
#
_entry.id   AF-A0A359CE50-F1
#
_cell.length_a   1.000
_cell.length_b   1.000
_cell.length_c   1.000
_cell.angle_alpha   90.00
_cell.angle_beta   90.00
_cell.angle_gamma   90.00
#
_symmetry.space_group_name_H-M   'P 1'
#
loop_
_entity.id
_entity.type
_entity.pdbx_description
1 polymer ?
#
loop_
_entity_poly.entity_id
_entity_poly.type
_entity_poly.pdbx_seq_one_letter_code
_entity_poly.pdbx_strand_id
1 'polypeptide(L)'
;RDKHTDPAVINIDSTGRFVVSVLSGHIGGANERTLQLARILGAQPVVTTQSDATGLWALDVLPAKYHWQVSTDADNFNEPLTLFVNRKKTALLLECKDEGTAYLERTKPAFVDVFYRFADIDLSQYKLLIGVTPFVHPPISVPSIWYRPPVLHLGVGCRKNCRPDAVPAYILSAMEKVGLAWSSVKDLSTIDLKQDEPLLEALQETFHHIPVRIYTAEELKDIPVANPSEKVEQVTSVPGVSEAAAILSAGGGELVLEKQKGKLSEGNDFTFAVSINKESMRLGHIEIVGAGPGDPELISVKGKNFLEAADLILYAGSLVP
;
A
#
# COMPACT_ATOMS: atom_id res chain seq x y z
N ARG A 1 -10.83 -14.51 26.78
CA ARG A 1 -11.53 -13.52 25.94
C ARG A 1 -10.49 -12.52 25.49
N ASP A 2 -10.33 -12.42 24.18
CA ASP A 2 -9.17 -11.83 23.53
C ASP A 2 -9.61 -10.54 22.83
N LYS A 3 -8.91 -9.44 23.14
CA LYS A 3 -9.13 -8.11 22.54
C LYS A 3 -9.08 -8.11 21.00
N HIS A 4 -8.46 -9.13 20.41
CA HIS A 4 -8.35 -9.32 18.96
C HIS A 4 -9.59 -9.98 18.32
N THR A 5 -10.43 -10.67 19.10
CA THR A 5 -11.59 -11.43 18.59
C THR A 5 -12.93 -11.02 19.22
N ASP A 6 -12.91 -10.31 20.35
CA ASP A 6 -14.12 -9.83 21.00
C ASP A 6 -14.80 -8.71 20.15
N PRO A 7 -16.14 -8.72 20.00
CA PRO A 7 -16.85 -7.72 19.21
C PRO A 7 -16.78 -6.33 19.85
N ALA A 8 -16.93 -5.27 19.04
CA ALA A 8 -17.12 -3.91 19.54
C ALA A 8 -18.37 -3.83 20.41
N VAL A 9 -18.20 -3.34 21.65
CA VAL A 9 -19.32 -3.08 22.57
C VAL A 9 -19.36 -1.59 22.86
N ILE A 10 -20.53 -0.99 22.62
CA ILE A 10 -20.80 0.44 22.81
C ILE A 10 -22.01 0.55 23.71
N ASN A 11 -21.92 1.40 24.73
CA ASN A 11 -23.02 1.70 25.62
C ASN A 11 -23.56 3.10 25.30
N ILE A 12 -24.88 3.23 25.16
CA ILE A 12 -25.56 4.50 24.94
C ILE A 12 -26.53 4.66 26.09
N ASP A 13 -26.47 5.79 26.80
CA ASP A 13 -27.43 6.02 27.88
C ASP A 13 -28.85 6.19 27.31
N SER A 14 -29.86 5.94 28.13
CA SER A 14 -31.27 5.96 27.68
C SER A 14 -31.75 7.33 27.20
N THR A 15 -31.04 8.42 27.52
CA THR A 15 -31.36 9.76 27.03
C THR A 15 -30.63 10.14 25.74
N GLY A 16 -29.74 9.26 25.24
CA GLY A 16 -28.95 9.49 24.03
C GLY A 16 -27.94 10.63 24.17
N ARG A 17 -27.52 10.96 25.40
CA ARG A 17 -26.62 12.07 25.69
C ARG A 17 -25.15 11.67 25.61
N PHE A 18 -24.84 10.41 25.85
CA PHE A 18 -23.49 9.85 25.91
C PHE A 18 -23.43 8.55 25.10
N VAL A 19 -22.36 8.41 24.33
CA VAL A 19 -22.00 7.17 23.64
C VAL A 19 -20.63 6.77 24.16
N VAL A 20 -20.53 5.62 24.82
CA VAL A 20 -19.34 5.18 25.55
C VAL A 20 -18.78 3.91 24.90
N SER A 21 -17.50 3.95 24.54
CA SER A 21 -16.79 2.75 24.07
C SER A 21 -16.44 1.85 25.27
N VAL A 22 -16.88 0.59 25.26
CA VAL A 22 -16.75 -0.33 26.41
C VAL A 22 -15.74 -1.45 26.14
N LEU A 23 -15.77 -2.05 24.96
CA LEU A 23 -14.91 -3.19 24.61
C LEU A 23 -14.47 -3.12 23.15
N SER A 24 -13.26 -3.62 22.87
CA SER A 24 -12.66 -3.68 21.53
C SER A 24 -12.56 -2.31 20.85
N GLY A 25 -12.02 -1.34 21.60
CA GLY A 25 -11.88 0.06 21.19
C GLY A 25 -11.18 0.26 19.85
N HIS A 26 -9.98 -0.29 19.71
CA HIS A 26 -9.13 -0.12 18.53
C HIS A 26 -9.46 -1.16 17.45
N ILE A 27 -9.04 -2.41 17.62
CA ILE A 27 -9.15 -3.46 16.59
C ILE A 27 -10.61 -3.80 16.25
N GLY A 28 -11.50 -3.86 17.26
CA GLY A 28 -12.92 -4.10 17.01
C GLY A 28 -13.69 -2.89 16.48
N GLY A 29 -13.07 -1.70 16.45
CA GLY A 29 -13.65 -0.47 15.93
C GLY A 29 -14.69 0.20 16.85
N ALA A 30 -14.74 -0.14 18.14
CA ALA A 30 -15.73 0.46 19.04
C ALA A 30 -15.53 1.97 19.23
N ASN A 31 -14.29 2.46 19.15
CA ASN A 31 -13.98 3.88 19.27
C ASN A 31 -14.49 4.68 18.06
N GLU A 32 -14.22 4.19 16.85
CA GLU A 32 -14.70 4.82 15.62
C GLU A 32 -16.22 4.87 15.58
N ARG A 33 -16.88 3.73 15.89
CA ARG A 33 -18.34 3.65 15.94
C ARG A 33 -18.93 4.54 17.02
N THR A 34 -18.26 4.69 18.17
CA THR A 34 -18.67 5.62 19.23
C THR A 34 -18.70 7.05 18.71
N LEU A 35 -17.66 7.49 17.98
CA LEU A 35 -17.62 8.82 17.37
C LEU A 35 -18.69 9.00 16.29
N GLN A 36 -18.90 8.00 15.45
CA GLN A 36 -19.93 8.03 14.40
C GLN A 36 -21.34 8.12 15.00
N LEU A 37 -21.67 7.25 15.96
CA LEU A 37 -22.96 7.24 16.65
C LEU A 37 -23.19 8.55 17.42
N ALA A 38 -22.17 9.08 18.09
CA ALA A 38 -22.28 10.34 18.79
C ALA A 38 -22.63 11.50 17.84
N ARG A 39 -22.01 11.55 16.65
CA ARG A 39 -22.36 12.55 15.62
C ARG A 39 -23.79 12.40 15.13
N ILE A 40 -24.25 11.16 14.90
CA ILE A 40 -25.62 10.88 14.43
C ILE A 40 -26.65 11.31 15.48
N LEU A 41 -26.38 11.03 16.76
CA LEU A 41 -27.30 11.27 17.86
C LEU A 41 -27.23 12.70 18.43
N GLY A 42 -26.20 13.49 18.05
CA GLY A 42 -25.88 14.74 18.75
C GLY A 42 -25.40 14.51 20.19
N ALA A 43 -24.89 13.32 20.48
CA ALA A 43 -24.45 12.89 21.79
C ALA A 43 -22.97 13.23 22.03
N GLN A 44 -22.54 13.19 23.29
CA GLN A 44 -21.14 13.33 23.66
C GLN A 44 -20.43 11.96 23.62
N PRO A 45 -19.40 11.78 22.78
CA PRO A 45 -18.63 10.54 22.77
C PRO A 45 -17.71 10.45 24.00
N VAL A 46 -17.57 9.26 24.56
CA VAL A 46 -16.67 8.94 25.67
C VAL A 46 -15.78 7.77 25.24
N VAL A 47 -14.55 8.11 24.83
CA VAL A 47 -13.50 7.17 24.46
C VAL A 47 -12.36 7.29 25.47
N THR A 48 -12.03 6.21 26.17
CA THR A 48 -11.11 6.22 27.32
C THR A 48 -9.75 5.58 27.03
N THR A 49 -9.53 5.08 25.82
CA THR A 49 -8.27 4.49 25.39
C THR A 49 -7.16 5.55 25.33
N GLN A 50 -6.01 5.24 25.93
CA GLN A 50 -4.86 6.16 26.06
C GLN A 50 -4.35 6.67 24.70
N SER A 51 -4.43 5.86 23.64
CA SER A 51 -4.03 6.24 22.28
C SER A 51 -4.92 7.35 21.69
N ASP A 52 -6.23 7.34 21.96
CA ASP A 52 -7.17 8.35 21.44
C ASP A 52 -7.14 9.65 22.25
N ALA A 53 -6.90 9.59 23.56
CA ALA A 53 -6.76 10.78 24.40
C ALA A 53 -5.48 11.59 24.10
N THR A 54 -4.49 11.00 23.40
CA THR A 54 -3.18 11.60 23.16
C THR A 54 -2.98 12.17 21.76
N GLY A 55 -3.93 11.96 20.83
CA GLY A 55 -3.82 12.41 19.44
C GLY A 55 -2.73 11.67 18.64
N LEU A 56 -2.29 10.51 19.11
CA LEU A 56 -1.29 9.67 18.45
C LEU A 56 -1.96 8.67 17.50
N TRP A 57 -1.22 8.16 16.54
CA TRP A 57 -1.72 7.13 15.64
C TRP A 57 -1.97 5.81 16.36
N ALA A 58 -3.14 5.21 16.10
CA ALA A 58 -3.41 3.82 16.43
C ALA A 58 -2.72 2.90 15.42
N LEU A 59 -1.42 2.64 15.63
CA LEU A 59 -0.56 1.87 14.73
C LEU A 59 -1.07 0.45 14.46
N ASP A 60 -1.82 -0.14 15.39
CA ASP A 60 -2.46 -1.45 15.25
C ASP A 60 -3.73 -1.43 14.38
N VAL A 61 -4.33 -0.26 14.15
CA VAL A 61 -5.56 -0.09 13.36
C VAL A 61 -5.26 0.30 11.90
N LEU A 62 -4.12 0.94 11.64
CA LEU A 62 -3.72 1.36 10.28
C LEU A 62 -3.79 0.23 9.24
N PRO A 63 -3.36 -1.03 9.52
CA PRO A 63 -3.43 -2.12 8.56
C PRO A 63 -4.84 -2.40 8.05
N ALA A 64 -5.80 -2.51 8.98
CA ALA A 64 -7.20 -2.78 8.63
C ALA A 64 -7.83 -1.58 7.90
N LYS A 65 -7.50 -0.35 8.34
CA LYS A 65 -8.06 0.87 7.77
C LYS A 65 -7.62 1.14 6.34
N TYR A 66 -6.34 0.91 6.02
CA TYR A 66 -5.76 1.22 4.71
C TYR A 66 -5.48 -0.02 3.87
N HIS A 67 -5.97 -1.19 4.28
CA HIS A 67 -5.75 -2.47 3.62
C HIS A 67 -4.27 -2.82 3.46
N TRP A 68 -3.43 -2.47 4.44
CA TRP A 68 -2.02 -2.82 4.46
C TRP A 68 -1.82 -4.16 5.16
N GLN A 69 -0.83 -4.93 4.72
CA GLN A 69 -0.28 -5.98 5.57
C GLN A 69 0.72 -5.36 6.54
N VAL A 70 1.00 -6.04 7.66
CA VAL A 70 1.90 -5.53 8.69
C VAL A 70 2.87 -6.62 9.15
N SER A 71 4.13 -6.23 9.36
CA SER A 71 5.16 -7.05 9.99
C SER A 71 6.03 -6.20 10.93
N THR A 72 6.78 -6.86 11.81
CA THR A 72 7.74 -6.24 12.73
C THR A 72 8.97 -7.14 12.82
N ASP A 73 10.14 -6.54 13.00
CA ASP A 73 11.39 -7.29 13.25
C ASP A 73 11.58 -7.61 14.74
N ALA A 74 10.72 -7.08 15.62
CA ALA A 74 10.72 -7.38 17.06
C ALA A 74 9.95 -8.67 17.39
N ASP A 75 10.25 -9.28 18.55
CA ASP A 75 9.60 -10.51 19.02
C ASP A 75 8.06 -10.41 19.08
N ASN A 76 7.55 -9.21 19.32
CA ASN A 76 6.13 -8.93 19.32
C ASN A 76 5.85 -7.47 18.93
N PHE A 77 4.59 -7.21 18.57
CA PHE A 77 4.14 -5.87 18.18
C PHE A 77 4.06 -4.88 19.36
N ASN A 78 4.11 -5.35 20.61
CA ASN A 78 3.92 -4.48 21.78
C ASN A 78 5.13 -3.57 22.03
N GLU A 79 6.36 -4.03 21.76
CA GLU A 79 7.56 -3.21 21.96
C GLU A 79 7.55 -1.93 21.10
N PRO A 80 7.44 -2.01 19.76
CA PRO A 80 7.41 -0.80 18.94
C PRO A 80 6.19 0.09 19.22
N LEU A 81 5.02 -0.50 19.52
CA LEU A 81 3.85 0.26 20.00
C LEU A 81 4.16 1.05 21.28
N THR A 82 4.82 0.42 22.24
CA THR A 82 5.20 1.04 23.51
C THR A 82 6.17 2.20 23.31
N LEU A 83 7.16 2.03 22.42
CA LEU A 83 8.11 3.10 22.07
C LEU A 83 7.40 4.31 21.45
N PHE A 84 6.43 4.06 20.57
CA PHE A 84 5.65 5.12 19.93
C PHE A 84 4.75 5.87 20.90
N VAL A 85 3.97 5.15 21.74
CA VAL A 85 3.10 5.77 22.75
C VAL A 85 3.90 6.58 23.78
N ASN A 86 5.12 6.12 24.12
CA ASN A 86 6.06 6.85 24.96
C ASN A 86 6.82 7.96 24.23
N ARG A 87 6.41 8.32 23.00
CA ARG A 87 6.93 9.46 22.21
C ARG A 87 8.43 9.39 21.97
N LYS A 88 8.99 8.19 21.81
CA LYS A 88 10.40 8.03 21.47
C LYS A 88 10.63 8.53 20.04
N LYS A 89 11.78 9.16 19.78
CA LYS A 89 12.12 9.70 18.46
C LYS A 89 11.99 8.59 17.41
N THR A 90 11.12 8.82 16.43
CA THR A 90 10.67 7.80 15.47
C THR A 90 10.93 8.28 14.05
N ALA A 91 11.55 7.44 13.24
CA ALA A 91 11.66 7.67 11.81
C ALA A 91 10.41 7.09 11.13
N LEU A 92 9.81 7.84 10.22
CA LEU A 92 8.72 7.39 9.36
C LEU A 92 9.21 7.36 7.91
N LEU A 93 9.38 6.16 7.35
CA LEU A 93 9.72 5.95 5.95
C LEU A 93 8.46 5.79 5.11
N LEU A 94 8.31 6.61 4.07
CA LEU A 94 7.19 6.56 3.12
C LEU A 94 7.75 6.46 1.70
N GLU A 95 7.84 5.25 1.16
CA GLU A 95 8.45 5.02 -0.18
C GLU A 95 7.40 4.92 -1.30
N CYS A 96 6.13 5.01 -0.95
CA CYS A 96 5.03 5.08 -1.90
C CYS A 96 3.98 6.10 -1.46
N LYS A 97 3.00 6.33 -2.35
CA LYS A 97 1.81 7.15 -2.13
C LYS A 97 0.56 6.28 -2.12
N ASP A 98 -0.29 6.56 -1.15
CA ASP A 98 -1.67 6.09 -1.04
C ASP A 98 -2.40 6.97 -0.01
N GLU A 99 -3.65 6.63 0.29
CA GLU A 99 -4.45 7.40 1.24
C GLU A 99 -3.87 7.39 2.67
N GLY A 100 -3.28 6.27 3.08
CA GLY A 100 -2.72 6.12 4.42
C GLY A 100 -1.42 6.87 4.62
N THR A 101 -0.51 6.83 3.66
CA THR A 101 0.73 7.63 3.67
C THR A 101 0.43 9.12 3.66
N ALA A 102 -0.53 9.59 2.86
CA ALA A 102 -0.97 10.99 2.88
C ALA A 102 -1.57 11.39 4.24
N TYR A 103 -2.31 10.49 4.89
CA TYR A 103 -2.79 10.69 6.27
C TYR A 103 -1.63 10.81 7.27
N LEU A 104 -0.63 9.92 7.19
CA LEU A 104 0.53 9.95 8.09
C LEU A 104 1.38 11.22 7.89
N GLU A 105 1.61 11.66 6.65
CA GLU A 105 2.34 12.90 6.38
C GLU A 105 1.65 14.12 7.01
N ARG A 106 0.33 14.23 6.79
CA ARG A 106 -0.47 15.36 7.27
C ARG A 106 -0.64 15.39 8.80
N THR A 107 -0.68 14.23 9.45
CA THR A 107 -1.03 14.11 10.87
C THR A 107 0.15 13.72 11.76
N LYS A 108 1.39 13.85 11.26
CA LYS A 108 2.58 13.42 11.97
C LYS A 108 2.75 14.06 13.35
N PRO A 109 2.98 13.26 14.41
CA PRO A 109 3.38 13.80 15.70
C PRO A 109 4.74 14.51 15.63
N ALA A 110 4.98 15.46 16.54
CA ALA A 110 6.21 16.27 16.55
C ALA A 110 7.51 15.47 16.77
N PHE A 111 7.44 14.26 17.35
CA PHE A 111 8.59 13.39 17.57
C PHE A 111 8.84 12.41 16.41
N VAL A 112 8.10 12.57 15.30
CA VAL A 112 8.20 11.76 14.09
C VAL A 112 8.81 12.59 12.95
N ASP A 113 9.94 12.10 12.45
CA ASP A 113 10.64 12.66 11.30
C ASP A 113 10.33 11.80 10.05
N VAL A 114 9.96 12.45 8.94
CA VAL A 114 9.51 11.77 7.72
C VAL A 114 10.65 11.68 6.71
N PHE A 115 10.78 10.52 6.09
CA PHE A 115 11.76 10.20 5.07
C PHE A 115 11.10 9.53 3.88
N TYR A 116 11.63 9.77 2.69
CA TYR A 116 11.11 9.19 1.44
C TYR A 116 12.04 8.16 0.80
N ARG A 117 13.24 8.00 1.37
CA ARG A 117 14.22 6.99 0.96
C ARG A 117 14.87 6.43 2.21
N PHE A 118 15.00 5.11 2.28
CA PHE A 118 15.62 4.46 3.42
C PHE A 118 17.06 4.93 3.68
N ALA A 119 17.81 5.20 2.61
CA ALA A 119 19.21 5.66 2.68
C ALA A 119 19.40 7.03 3.37
N ASP A 120 18.34 7.84 3.47
CA ASP A 120 18.40 9.15 4.14
C ASP A 120 18.26 9.05 5.66
N ILE A 121 17.98 7.85 6.19
CA ILE A 121 17.70 7.64 7.61
C ILE A 121 18.99 7.27 8.36
N ASP A 122 19.45 8.18 9.21
CA ASP A 122 20.44 7.84 10.24
C ASP A 122 19.75 7.18 11.43
N LEU A 123 19.62 5.84 11.38
CA LEU A 123 18.94 5.02 12.40
C LEU A 123 19.53 5.19 13.81
N SER A 124 20.78 5.64 13.96
CA SER A 124 21.39 5.86 15.28
C SER A 124 20.67 6.95 16.09
N GLN A 125 19.98 7.86 15.41
CA GLN A 125 19.23 8.95 16.02
C GLN A 125 17.82 8.55 16.48
N TYR A 126 17.34 7.39 16.06
CA TYR A 126 15.96 6.95 16.28
C TYR A 126 15.89 5.75 17.21
N LYS A 127 14.73 5.58 17.86
CA LYS A 127 14.43 4.40 18.68
C LYS A 127 13.42 3.47 18.04
N LEU A 128 12.74 3.93 17.00
CA LEU A 128 11.72 3.21 16.27
C LEU A 128 11.78 3.63 14.79
N LEU A 129 11.64 2.66 13.90
CA LEU A 129 11.35 2.90 12.48
C LEU A 129 9.93 2.43 12.18
N ILE A 130 9.12 3.29 11.56
CA ILE A 130 7.86 2.91 10.94
C ILE A 130 8.05 3.05 9.44
N GLY A 131 7.85 1.99 8.66
CA GLY A 131 7.98 2.04 7.21
C GLY A 131 6.69 1.65 6.51
N VAL A 132 6.21 2.51 5.62
CA VAL A 132 5.16 2.18 4.64
C VAL A 132 5.85 2.04 3.29
N THR A 133 6.08 0.80 2.86
CA THR A 133 6.93 0.53 1.70
C THR A 133 6.61 -0.80 1.03
N PRO A 134 6.63 -0.86 -0.32
CA PRO A 134 6.58 -2.11 -1.06
C PRO A 134 7.94 -2.84 -1.14
N PHE A 135 8.99 -2.28 -0.54
CA PHE A 135 10.36 -2.79 -0.64
C PHE A 135 10.84 -3.49 0.63
N VAL A 136 11.60 -4.57 0.46
CA VAL A 136 12.32 -5.25 1.55
C VAL A 136 13.64 -4.53 1.77
N HIS A 137 13.87 -4.09 3.01
CA HIS A 137 15.09 -3.39 3.41
C HIS A 137 16.05 -4.32 4.14
N PRO A 138 17.35 -3.97 4.18
CA PRO A 138 18.33 -4.70 4.97
C PRO A 138 17.93 -4.77 6.46
N PRO A 139 18.41 -5.79 7.19
CA PRO A 139 18.21 -5.88 8.64
C PRO A 139 18.67 -4.60 9.36
N ILE A 140 17.88 -4.16 10.33
CA ILE A 140 18.09 -2.93 11.10
C ILE A 140 18.28 -3.20 12.58
N SER A 141 18.93 -2.28 13.28
CA SER A 141 19.29 -2.41 14.70
C SER A 141 18.28 -1.79 15.68
N VAL A 142 17.18 -1.23 15.17
CA VAL A 142 16.12 -0.60 15.98
C VAL A 142 14.82 -1.36 15.76
N PRO A 143 13.93 -1.44 16.76
CA PRO A 143 12.59 -1.98 16.58
C PRO A 143 11.86 -1.28 15.42
N SER A 144 11.04 -2.03 14.70
CA SER A 144 10.44 -1.58 13.45
C SER A 144 8.99 -2.01 13.32
N ILE A 145 8.21 -1.22 12.59
CA ILE A 145 6.90 -1.62 12.08
C ILE A 145 6.92 -1.39 10.58
N TRP A 146 6.67 -2.44 9.81
CA TRP A 146 6.62 -2.41 8.36
C TRP A 146 5.17 -2.61 7.90
N TYR A 147 4.58 -1.59 7.31
CA TYR A 147 3.33 -1.66 6.59
C TYR A 147 3.57 -1.88 5.09
N ARG A 148 2.81 -2.80 4.51
CA ARG A 148 2.94 -3.27 3.14
C ARG A 148 1.67 -2.89 2.39
N PRO A 149 1.67 -1.72 1.72
CA PRO A 149 0.52 -1.28 0.96
C PRO A 149 0.38 -2.12 -0.32
N PRO A 150 -0.84 -2.44 -0.76
CA PRO A 150 -1.10 -3.27 -1.94
C PRO A 150 -0.92 -2.42 -3.21
N VAL A 151 0.31 -2.29 -3.69
CA VAL A 151 0.69 -1.41 -4.81
C VAL A 151 1.47 -2.12 -5.92
N LEU A 152 1.80 -3.40 -5.75
CA LEU A 152 2.51 -4.20 -6.75
C LEU A 152 1.52 -5.04 -7.57
N HIS A 153 1.70 -5.08 -8.87
CA HIS A 153 0.87 -5.84 -9.80
C HIS A 153 1.72 -6.92 -10.46
N LEU A 154 1.37 -8.18 -10.22
CA LEU A 154 2.13 -9.33 -10.69
C LEU A 154 1.50 -9.88 -11.97
N GLY A 155 2.15 -9.66 -13.11
CA GLY A 155 1.74 -10.20 -14.39
C GLY A 155 2.39 -11.55 -14.64
N VAL A 156 1.61 -12.54 -15.04
CA VAL A 156 2.08 -13.93 -15.20
C VAL A 156 1.67 -14.49 -16.55
N GLY A 157 2.53 -15.29 -17.14
CA GLY A 157 2.20 -16.09 -18.30
C GLY A 157 2.92 -17.43 -18.27
N CYS A 158 2.23 -18.50 -18.60
CA CYS A 158 2.81 -19.83 -18.70
C CYS A 158 2.56 -20.49 -20.06
N ARG A 159 3.17 -21.66 -20.27
CA ARG A 159 2.76 -22.61 -21.29
C ARG A 159 1.44 -23.27 -20.87
N LYS A 160 0.68 -23.76 -21.87
CA LYS A 160 -0.55 -24.53 -21.63
C LYS A 160 -0.31 -25.74 -20.73
N ASN A 161 -1.18 -25.96 -19.75
CA ASN A 161 -1.10 -27.01 -18.74
C ASN A 161 0.22 -26.96 -17.94
N CYS A 162 0.71 -25.76 -17.63
CA CYS A 162 1.91 -25.59 -16.81
C CYS A 162 1.66 -26.16 -15.43
N ARG A 163 2.51 -27.09 -14.96
CA ARG A 163 2.38 -27.56 -13.58
C ARG A 163 2.83 -26.45 -12.65
N PRO A 164 2.07 -26.17 -11.58
CA PRO A 164 2.39 -25.09 -10.65
C PRO A 164 3.56 -25.40 -9.71
N ASP A 165 3.99 -26.67 -9.65
CA ASP A 165 4.98 -27.15 -8.69
C ASP A 165 6.23 -26.25 -8.63
N ALA A 166 6.51 -25.72 -7.44
CA ALA A 166 7.60 -24.80 -7.11
C ALA A 166 7.60 -23.43 -7.83
N VAL A 167 6.67 -23.15 -8.73
CA VAL A 167 6.59 -21.86 -9.44
C VAL A 167 6.28 -20.69 -8.49
N PRO A 168 5.28 -20.77 -7.58
CA PRO A 168 5.03 -19.69 -6.64
C PRO A 168 6.25 -19.39 -5.74
N ALA A 169 6.91 -20.42 -5.22
CA ALA A 169 8.12 -20.26 -4.41
C ALA A 169 9.27 -19.60 -5.19
N TYR A 170 9.42 -19.95 -6.48
CA TYR A 170 10.39 -19.30 -7.36
C TYR A 170 10.08 -17.81 -7.54
N ILE A 171 8.82 -17.45 -7.79
CA ILE A 171 8.39 -16.06 -7.95
C ILE A 171 8.64 -15.26 -6.67
N LEU A 172 8.25 -15.79 -5.49
CA LEU A 172 8.52 -15.15 -4.19
C LEU A 172 10.02 -14.90 -3.99
N SER A 173 10.86 -15.91 -4.24
CA SER A 173 12.32 -15.77 -4.12
C SER A 173 12.90 -14.74 -5.10
N ALA A 174 12.38 -14.68 -6.33
CA ALA A 174 12.82 -13.70 -7.31
C ALA A 174 12.43 -12.27 -6.92
N MET A 175 11.23 -12.06 -6.40
CA MET A 175 10.79 -10.77 -5.86
C MET A 175 11.66 -10.33 -4.68
N GLU A 176 11.90 -11.23 -3.73
CA GLU A 176 12.73 -10.93 -2.55
C GLU A 176 14.18 -10.57 -2.93
N LYS A 177 14.77 -11.25 -3.92
CA LYS A 177 16.13 -10.97 -4.42
C LYS A 177 16.30 -9.56 -4.97
N VAL A 178 15.24 -8.98 -5.54
CA VAL A 178 15.24 -7.58 -6.03
C VAL A 178 14.69 -6.60 -5.00
N GLY A 179 14.46 -7.06 -3.76
CA GLY A 179 13.99 -6.22 -2.66
C GLY A 179 12.51 -5.87 -2.75
N LEU A 180 11.66 -6.69 -3.38
CA LEU A 180 10.21 -6.48 -3.41
C LEU A 180 9.50 -7.32 -2.35
N ALA A 181 8.61 -6.69 -1.59
CA ALA A 181 7.79 -7.36 -0.59
C ALA A 181 6.58 -8.02 -1.26
N TRP A 182 6.51 -9.36 -1.23
CA TRP A 182 5.38 -10.10 -1.79
C TRP A 182 4.03 -9.70 -1.18
N SER A 183 4.03 -9.26 0.07
CA SER A 183 2.85 -8.78 0.81
C SER A 183 2.29 -7.46 0.30
N SER A 184 3.03 -6.78 -0.59
CA SER A 184 2.56 -5.59 -1.31
C SER A 184 1.92 -5.91 -2.68
N VAL A 185 1.80 -7.19 -3.05
CA VAL A 185 1.08 -7.59 -4.27
C VAL A 185 -0.42 -7.38 -4.10
N LYS A 186 -0.98 -6.53 -4.97
CA LYS A 186 -2.39 -6.14 -5.01
C LYS A 186 -3.23 -7.11 -5.83
N ASP A 187 -2.73 -7.54 -6.99
CA ASP A 187 -3.42 -8.44 -7.89
C ASP A 187 -2.46 -9.25 -8.77
N LEU A 188 -2.99 -10.35 -9.28
CA LEU A 188 -2.41 -11.15 -10.36
C LEU A 188 -3.06 -10.74 -11.68
N SER A 189 -2.29 -10.73 -12.75
CA SER A 189 -2.81 -10.38 -14.08
C SER A 189 -2.28 -11.31 -15.18
N THR A 190 -3.16 -11.66 -16.12
CA THR A 190 -2.79 -12.46 -17.29
C THR A 190 -3.72 -12.20 -18.47
N ILE A 191 -3.53 -12.96 -19.56
CA ILE A 191 -4.38 -12.94 -20.75
C ILE A 191 -5.50 -14.00 -20.67
N ASP A 192 -6.64 -13.74 -21.32
CA ASP A 192 -7.83 -14.62 -21.40
C ASP A 192 -7.55 -16.07 -21.78
N LEU A 193 -6.60 -16.31 -22.69
CA LEU A 193 -6.16 -17.64 -23.09
C LEU A 193 -5.61 -18.49 -21.94
N LYS A 194 -5.27 -17.86 -20.80
CA LYS A 194 -4.65 -18.49 -19.63
C LYS A 194 -5.52 -18.50 -18.39
N GLN A 195 -6.80 -18.10 -18.49
CA GLN A 195 -7.69 -17.97 -17.34
C GLN A 195 -7.91 -19.28 -16.57
N ASP A 196 -7.88 -20.42 -17.26
CA ASP A 196 -8.12 -21.75 -16.69
C ASP A 196 -6.82 -22.51 -16.38
N GLU A 197 -5.67 -21.84 -16.35
CA GLU A 197 -4.39 -22.50 -16.10
C GLU A 197 -4.19 -22.84 -14.61
N PRO A 198 -3.78 -24.08 -14.27
CA PRO A 198 -3.54 -24.49 -12.88
C PRO A 198 -2.52 -23.62 -12.12
N LEU A 199 -1.63 -22.95 -12.86
CA LEU A 199 -0.67 -22.02 -12.28
C LEU A 199 -1.35 -20.82 -11.59
N LEU A 200 -2.45 -20.31 -12.14
CA LEU A 200 -3.14 -19.15 -11.55
C LEU A 200 -3.75 -19.49 -10.20
N GLU A 201 -4.39 -20.66 -10.11
CA GLU A 201 -4.99 -21.14 -8.86
C GLU A 201 -3.93 -21.30 -7.75
N ALA A 202 -2.80 -21.94 -8.06
CA ALA A 202 -1.69 -22.10 -7.12
C ALA A 202 -1.08 -20.76 -6.66
N LEU A 203 -1.03 -19.77 -7.56
CA LEU A 203 -0.60 -18.42 -7.20
C LEU A 203 -1.64 -17.73 -6.33
N GLN A 204 -2.94 -17.83 -6.63
CA GLN A 204 -3.98 -17.28 -5.77
C GLN A 204 -3.89 -17.85 -4.35
N GLU A 205 -3.71 -19.15 -4.18
CA GLU A 205 -3.51 -19.75 -2.85
C GLU A 205 -2.28 -19.17 -2.14
N THR A 206 -1.15 -19.07 -2.85
CA THR A 206 0.11 -18.53 -2.29
C THR A 206 -0.02 -17.08 -1.86
N PHE A 207 -0.74 -16.27 -2.64
CA PHE A 207 -0.93 -14.84 -2.38
C PHE A 207 -2.25 -14.53 -1.65
N HIS A 208 -2.81 -15.49 -0.89
CA HIS A 208 -3.98 -15.29 -0.03
C HIS A 208 -5.24 -14.81 -0.77
N HIS A 209 -5.48 -15.37 -1.95
CA HIS A 209 -6.65 -15.13 -2.81
C HIS A 209 -6.82 -13.67 -3.25
N ILE A 210 -5.71 -12.97 -3.55
CA ILE A 210 -5.77 -11.67 -4.24
C ILE A 210 -6.55 -11.75 -5.56
N PRO A 211 -7.15 -10.63 -6.00
CA PRO A 211 -7.87 -10.56 -7.26
C PRO A 211 -7.01 -11.02 -8.45
N VAL A 212 -7.63 -11.72 -9.39
CA VAL A 212 -7.05 -12.05 -10.69
C VAL A 212 -7.71 -11.20 -11.75
N ARG A 213 -6.91 -10.50 -12.55
CA ARG A 213 -7.35 -9.71 -13.69
C ARG A 213 -7.01 -10.43 -14.98
N ILE A 214 -8.03 -10.63 -15.79
CA ILE A 214 -7.91 -11.29 -17.08
C ILE A 214 -8.13 -10.24 -18.17
N TYR A 215 -7.16 -10.12 -19.07
CA TYR A 215 -7.19 -9.16 -20.17
C TYR A 215 -7.28 -9.86 -21.51
N THR A 216 -7.93 -9.23 -22.47
CA THR A 216 -7.95 -9.68 -23.86
C THR A 216 -6.65 -9.31 -24.58
N ALA A 217 -6.35 -9.98 -25.69
CA ALA A 217 -5.22 -9.62 -26.54
C ALA A 217 -5.28 -8.15 -27.00
N GLU A 218 -6.49 -7.65 -27.31
CA GLU A 218 -6.71 -6.28 -27.78
C GLU A 218 -6.36 -5.23 -26.73
N GLU A 219 -6.65 -5.49 -25.45
CA GLU A 219 -6.29 -4.60 -24.35
C GLU A 219 -4.77 -4.55 -24.09
N LEU A 220 -4.06 -5.63 -24.39
CA LEU A 220 -2.63 -5.76 -24.09
C LEU A 220 -1.71 -5.34 -25.26
N LYS A 221 -2.22 -5.30 -26.50
CA LYS A 221 -1.39 -5.16 -27.71
C LYS A 221 -0.58 -3.85 -27.75
N ASP A 222 -1.17 -2.75 -27.28
CA ASP A 222 -0.61 -1.40 -27.39
C ASP A 222 0.20 -1.01 -26.15
N ILE A 223 0.34 -1.92 -25.17
CA ILE A 223 1.10 -1.67 -23.96
C ILE A 223 2.60 -1.79 -24.28
N PRO A 224 3.40 -0.73 -24.05
CA PRO A 224 4.83 -0.78 -24.29
C PRO A 224 5.49 -1.75 -23.30
N VAL A 225 6.19 -2.75 -23.83
CA VAL A 225 6.90 -3.75 -23.02
C VAL A 225 8.41 -3.61 -23.20
N ALA A 226 9.16 -3.82 -22.12
CA ALA A 226 10.63 -3.75 -22.16
C ALA A 226 11.23 -4.95 -22.93
N ASN A 227 10.62 -6.12 -22.80
CA ASN A 227 11.11 -7.36 -23.37
C ASN A 227 10.02 -8.00 -24.26
N PRO A 228 9.93 -7.64 -25.56
CA PRO A 228 9.04 -8.34 -26.47
C PRO A 228 9.45 -9.82 -26.65
N SER A 229 8.54 -10.64 -27.17
CA SER A 229 8.72 -12.07 -27.38
C SER A 229 7.99 -12.53 -28.63
N GLU A 230 8.73 -12.77 -29.71
CA GLU A 230 8.19 -13.20 -31.02
C GLU A 230 7.27 -14.42 -30.91
N LYS A 231 7.63 -15.41 -30.09
CA LYS A 231 6.80 -16.61 -29.86
C LYS A 231 5.47 -16.31 -29.17
N VAL A 232 5.43 -15.29 -28.33
CA VAL A 232 4.19 -14.87 -27.64
C VAL A 232 3.36 -14.06 -28.62
N GLU A 233 3.98 -13.14 -29.35
CA GLU A 233 3.33 -12.33 -30.37
C GLU A 233 2.67 -13.18 -31.47
N GLN A 234 3.33 -14.24 -31.94
CA GLN A 234 2.75 -15.18 -32.91
C GLN A 234 1.51 -15.92 -32.38
N VAL A 235 1.41 -16.15 -31.07
CA VAL A 235 0.35 -16.97 -30.46
C VAL A 235 -0.79 -16.11 -29.92
N THR A 236 -0.46 -14.98 -29.32
CA THR A 236 -1.41 -14.12 -28.61
C THR A 236 -1.60 -12.76 -29.26
N SER A 237 -0.86 -12.43 -30.32
CA SER A 237 -0.84 -11.09 -30.95
C SER A 237 -0.42 -9.96 -29.99
N VAL A 238 0.29 -10.31 -28.90
CA VAL A 238 0.75 -9.38 -27.86
C VAL A 238 2.27 -9.53 -27.73
N PRO A 239 3.05 -8.43 -27.64
CA PRO A 239 4.51 -8.51 -27.59
C PRO A 239 5.02 -9.20 -26.32
N GLY A 240 4.31 -9.12 -25.19
CA GLY A 240 4.63 -9.87 -23.98
C GLY A 240 3.51 -9.86 -22.95
N VAL A 241 2.94 -11.04 -22.64
CA VAL A 241 1.79 -11.16 -21.73
C VAL A 241 2.10 -10.70 -20.31
N SER A 242 3.19 -11.18 -19.70
CA SER A 242 3.48 -10.89 -18.28
C SER A 242 3.75 -9.40 -18.03
N GLU A 243 4.53 -8.74 -18.88
CA GLU A 243 4.83 -7.31 -18.74
C GLU A 243 3.59 -6.46 -19.07
N ALA A 244 2.92 -6.72 -20.20
CA ALA A 244 1.75 -5.93 -20.61
C ALA A 244 0.63 -6.00 -19.57
N ALA A 245 0.34 -7.22 -19.05
CA ALA A 245 -0.69 -7.41 -18.05
C ALA A 245 -0.35 -6.71 -16.73
N ALA A 246 0.90 -6.80 -16.27
CA ALA A 246 1.35 -6.11 -15.05
C ALA A 246 1.24 -4.58 -15.19
N ILE A 247 1.72 -4.02 -16.30
CA ILE A 247 1.71 -2.57 -16.56
C ILE A 247 0.28 -2.05 -16.66
N LEU A 248 -0.59 -2.73 -17.43
CA LEU A 248 -1.98 -2.33 -17.59
C LEU A 248 -2.72 -2.37 -16.25
N SER A 249 -2.52 -3.44 -15.46
CA SER A 249 -3.10 -3.56 -14.12
C SER A 249 -2.65 -2.45 -13.17
N ALA A 250 -1.38 -2.03 -13.29
CA ALA A 250 -0.79 -0.93 -12.53
C ALA A 250 -1.17 0.48 -13.04
N GLY A 251 -2.10 0.60 -14.00
CA GLY A 251 -2.52 1.89 -14.57
C GLY A 251 -1.43 2.57 -15.41
N GLY A 252 -0.59 1.78 -16.09
CA GLY A 252 0.59 2.28 -16.81
C GLY A 252 1.78 2.55 -15.88
N GLY A 253 1.91 1.74 -14.84
CA GLY A 253 3.00 1.81 -13.87
C GLY A 253 4.36 1.37 -14.43
N GLU A 254 5.42 1.65 -13.68
CA GLU A 254 6.77 1.25 -14.04
C GLU A 254 7.02 -0.23 -13.69
N LEU A 255 7.77 -0.94 -14.54
CA LEU A 255 8.25 -2.29 -14.25
C LEU A 255 9.36 -2.23 -13.20
N VAL A 256 9.03 -2.65 -11.97
CA VAL A 256 10.01 -2.82 -10.88
C VAL A 256 10.70 -4.18 -10.93
N LEU A 257 10.13 -5.13 -11.67
CA LEU A 257 10.78 -6.38 -12.07
C LEU A 257 10.40 -6.69 -13.51
N GLU A 258 11.35 -6.53 -14.42
CA GLU A 258 11.21 -6.93 -15.83
C GLU A 258 10.97 -8.44 -15.96
N LYS A 259 10.56 -8.86 -17.17
CA LYS A 259 10.23 -10.25 -17.48
C LYS A 259 11.31 -11.24 -17.04
N GLN A 260 10.95 -12.05 -16.05
CA GLN A 260 11.69 -13.23 -15.65
C GLN A 260 11.17 -14.45 -16.41
N LYS A 261 12.06 -15.34 -16.83
CA LYS A 261 11.73 -16.62 -17.48
C LYS A 261 12.14 -17.76 -16.56
N GLY A 262 11.22 -18.67 -16.25
CA GLY A 262 11.47 -19.83 -15.41
C GLY A 262 11.14 -21.13 -16.14
N LYS A 263 11.96 -22.17 -15.87
CA LYS A 263 11.72 -23.55 -16.27
C LYS A 263 12.28 -24.48 -15.21
N LEU A 264 11.43 -24.95 -14.30
CA LEU A 264 11.85 -25.78 -13.15
C LEU A 264 11.85 -27.27 -13.47
N SER A 265 10.94 -27.70 -14.34
CA SER A 265 10.85 -29.07 -14.86
C SER A 265 10.33 -29.05 -16.29
N GLU A 266 10.31 -30.21 -16.94
CA GLU A 266 9.68 -30.34 -18.25
C GLU A 266 8.19 -29.98 -18.18
N GLY A 267 7.73 -29.08 -19.06
CA GLY A 267 6.34 -28.60 -19.08
C GLY A 267 6.05 -27.38 -18.21
N ASN A 268 6.98 -26.94 -17.34
CA ASN A 268 6.79 -25.81 -16.43
C ASN A 268 7.48 -24.54 -16.93
N ASP A 269 7.29 -24.21 -18.21
CA ASP A 269 7.79 -22.97 -18.77
C ASP A 269 6.85 -21.81 -18.37
N PHE A 270 7.35 -20.85 -17.62
CA PHE A 270 6.59 -19.68 -17.16
C PHE A 270 7.39 -18.39 -17.26
N THR A 271 6.66 -17.29 -17.20
CA THR A 271 7.14 -15.92 -17.24
C THR A 271 6.35 -15.10 -16.25
N PHE A 272 7.01 -14.14 -15.62
CA PHE A 272 6.35 -13.17 -14.77
C PHE A 272 7.09 -11.84 -14.80
N ALA A 273 6.38 -10.77 -14.43
CA ALA A 273 6.91 -9.43 -14.27
C ALA A 273 6.12 -8.73 -13.17
N VAL A 274 6.71 -7.71 -12.53
CA VAL A 274 6.04 -6.92 -11.50
C VAL A 274 6.09 -5.46 -11.87
N SER A 275 4.93 -4.81 -11.86
CA SER A 275 4.78 -3.38 -12.05
C SER A 275 4.32 -2.74 -10.75
N ILE A 276 4.79 -1.53 -10.44
CA ILE A 276 4.26 -0.73 -9.32
C ILE A 276 3.16 0.20 -9.81
N ASN A 277 2.07 0.32 -9.04
CA ASN A 277 0.95 1.20 -9.34
C ASN A 277 1.45 2.63 -9.62
N LYS A 278 1.08 3.18 -10.78
CA LYS A 278 1.56 4.48 -11.26
C LYS A 278 1.32 5.61 -10.24
N GLU A 279 0.14 5.63 -9.65
CA GLU A 279 -0.26 6.67 -8.69
C GLU A 279 0.46 6.53 -7.34
N SER A 280 1.00 5.35 -7.05
CA SER A 280 1.72 5.08 -5.81
C SER A 280 3.20 5.45 -5.88
N MET A 281 3.71 5.81 -7.05
CA MET A 281 5.09 6.25 -7.20
C MET A 281 5.28 7.68 -6.68
N ARG A 282 6.35 7.90 -5.92
CA ARG A 282 6.79 9.24 -5.50
C ARG A 282 7.58 9.94 -6.61
N LEU A 283 6.89 10.23 -7.71
CA LEU A 283 7.45 11.05 -8.80
C LEU A 283 7.26 12.54 -8.50
N GLY A 284 8.26 13.34 -8.91
CA GLY A 284 8.13 14.79 -8.96
C GLY A 284 7.02 15.15 -9.94
N HIS A 285 6.12 16.03 -9.52
CA HIS A 285 5.02 16.52 -10.35
C HIS A 285 4.88 18.02 -10.12
N ILE A 286 4.35 18.71 -11.14
CA ILE A 286 4.10 20.14 -11.09
C ILE A 286 2.59 20.32 -11.19
N GLU A 287 1.99 20.86 -10.14
CA GLU A 287 0.60 21.28 -10.14
C GLU A 287 0.53 22.79 -10.43
N ILE A 288 -0.36 23.18 -11.34
CA ILE A 288 -0.64 24.59 -11.61
C ILE A 288 -1.94 24.95 -10.91
N VAL A 289 -1.83 25.69 -9.81
CA VAL A 289 -2.98 26.20 -9.05
C VAL A 289 -3.23 27.64 -9.47
N GLY A 290 -4.38 27.89 -10.10
CA GLY A 290 -4.81 29.25 -10.40
C GLY A 290 -5.05 30.03 -9.10
N ALA A 291 -4.48 31.22 -8.98
CA ALA A 291 -4.62 32.08 -7.80
C ALA A 291 -6.05 32.62 -7.59
N GLY A 292 -6.96 32.40 -8.54
CA GLY A 292 -8.28 32.99 -8.54
C GLY A 292 -8.21 34.53 -8.61
N PRO A 293 -9.26 35.24 -8.21
CA PRO A 293 -9.30 36.71 -8.22
C PRO A 293 -8.47 37.36 -7.10
N GLY A 294 -7.68 36.60 -6.34
CA GLY A 294 -6.86 37.10 -5.23
C GLY A 294 -7.51 37.03 -3.85
N ASP A 295 -8.76 36.57 -3.76
CA ASP A 295 -9.44 36.29 -2.48
C ASP A 295 -9.15 34.85 -2.01
N PRO A 296 -8.55 34.64 -0.83
CA PRO A 296 -8.32 33.30 -0.27
C PRO A 296 -9.58 32.44 -0.12
N GLU A 297 -10.75 33.05 0.08
CA GLU A 297 -12.02 32.31 0.18
C GLU A 297 -12.49 31.75 -1.16
N LEU A 298 -11.92 32.23 -2.27
CA LEU A 298 -12.27 31.81 -3.63
C LEU A 298 -11.32 30.73 -4.20
N ILE A 299 -10.37 30.24 -3.39
CA ILE A 299 -9.56 29.06 -3.76
C ILE A 299 -10.43 27.81 -3.76
N SER A 300 -10.38 27.04 -4.85
CA SER A 300 -11.03 25.73 -4.90
C SER A 300 -10.43 24.78 -3.85
N VAL A 301 -11.25 23.88 -3.30
CA VAL A 301 -10.79 22.87 -2.33
C VAL A 301 -9.61 22.05 -2.88
N LYS A 302 -9.64 21.73 -4.18
CA LYS A 302 -8.53 21.02 -4.86
C LYS A 302 -7.25 21.88 -4.89
N GLY A 303 -7.37 23.16 -5.23
CA GLY A 303 -6.25 24.09 -5.21
C GLY A 303 -5.64 24.26 -3.81
N LYS A 304 -6.48 24.38 -2.78
CA LYS A 304 -6.03 24.41 -1.38
C LYS A 304 -5.26 23.15 -1.01
N ASN A 305 -5.79 21.98 -1.33
CA ASN A 305 -5.14 20.70 -1.02
C ASN A 305 -3.77 20.58 -1.70
N PHE A 306 -3.64 21.03 -2.96
CA PHE A 306 -2.35 21.04 -3.64
C PHE A 306 -1.35 21.99 -3.00
N LEU A 307 -1.77 23.20 -2.60
CA LEU A 307 -0.91 24.14 -1.91
C LEU A 307 -0.47 23.62 -0.54
N GLU A 308 -1.37 22.98 0.22
CA GLU A 308 -1.06 22.39 1.52
C GLU A 308 -0.11 21.18 1.43
N ALA A 309 -0.16 20.45 0.31
CA ALA A 309 0.69 19.27 0.08
C ALA A 309 2.01 19.58 -0.64
N ALA A 310 2.22 20.81 -1.12
CA ALA A 310 3.38 21.16 -1.93
C ALA A 310 4.66 21.28 -1.08
N ASP A 311 5.72 20.58 -1.49
CA ASP A 311 7.06 20.73 -0.91
C ASP A 311 7.68 22.10 -1.23
N LEU A 312 7.30 22.68 -2.38
CA LEU A 312 7.76 23.98 -2.87
C LEU A 312 6.61 24.67 -3.62
N ILE A 313 6.29 25.89 -3.20
CA ILE A 313 5.33 26.75 -3.90
C ILE A 313 6.12 27.82 -4.66
N LEU A 314 6.02 27.79 -5.98
CA LEU A 314 6.54 28.84 -6.84
C LEU A 314 5.42 29.80 -7.21
N TYR A 315 5.52 31.05 -6.76
CA TYR A 315 4.57 32.10 -7.10
C TYR A 315 5.14 32.99 -8.20
N ALA A 316 4.52 32.97 -9.38
CA ALA A 316 4.82 33.90 -10.46
C ALA A 316 3.77 35.01 -10.47
N GLY A 317 4.17 36.25 -10.20
CA GLY A 317 3.27 37.42 -10.12
C GLY A 317 2.59 37.83 -11.43
N SER A 318 2.92 37.17 -12.55
CA SER A 318 2.26 37.28 -13.85
C SER A 318 2.84 36.22 -14.80
N LEU A 319 2.04 35.24 -15.21
CA LEU A 319 2.33 34.42 -16.40
C LEU A 319 1.64 35.09 -17.60
N VAL A 320 2.07 36.29 -17.93
CA VAL A 320 1.68 36.98 -19.17
C VAL A 320 2.99 37.40 -19.85
N PRO A 321 3.28 36.93 -21.09
CA PRO A 321 4.42 37.42 -21.85
C PRO A 321 4.30 38.91 -22.16
#